data_AF-K9YJK6-F1
#
_entry.id   AF-K9YJK6-F1
#
_cell.length_a   1.000
_cell.length_b   1.000
_cell.length_c   1.000
_cell.angle_alpha   90.00
_cell.angle_beta   90.00
_cell.angle_gamma   90.00
#
_symmetry.space_group_name_H-M   'P 1'
#
loop_
_entity.id
_entity.type
_entity.pdbx_description
1 polymer ?
#
loop_
_entity_poly.entity_id
_entity_poly.type
_entity_poly.pdbx_seq_one_letter_code
_entity_poly.pdbx_strand_id
1 'polypeptide(L)'
;MIKEVYFKASVKLKQKEYADFLVWLVAFHENLLKYLLIKQFGDESQWASKRWSDIQKDIINKIKNFDNGRLQSILEKEYPNLKFLNIPLMMRVLQYGDYHKPELIKRVNLLDGYVKDRNLFIHEMTGIRNIEKPEHLDRAMFKILQQLTKMPDNNPFDDLNKIILHNLKIFANKY
;
A
#
# COMPACT_ATOMS: atom_id res chain seq x y z
N MET A 1 -6.77 2.07 -8.18
CA MET A 1 -5.33 2.34 -7.97
C MET A 1 -4.63 1.27 -7.13
N ILE A 2 -4.98 1.03 -5.85
CA ILE A 2 -4.24 0.06 -4.98
C ILE A 2 -4.20 -1.36 -5.55
N LYS A 3 -5.32 -1.87 -6.09
CA LYS A 3 -5.37 -3.21 -6.74
C LYS A 3 -4.39 -3.34 -7.90
N GLU A 4 -4.29 -2.31 -8.75
CA GLU A 4 -3.40 -2.30 -9.89
C GLU A 4 -1.93 -2.33 -9.45
N VAL A 5 -1.60 -1.53 -8.44
CA VAL A 5 -0.25 -1.50 -7.85
C VAL A 5 0.12 -2.86 -7.25
N TYR A 6 -0.80 -3.53 -6.56
CA TYR A 6 -0.60 -4.90 -6.08
C TYR A 6 -0.30 -5.87 -7.21
N PHE A 7 -1.09 -5.85 -8.30
CA PHE A 7 -0.86 -6.77 -9.40
C PHE A 7 0.48 -6.52 -10.09
N LYS A 8 0.89 -5.26 -10.24
CA LYS A 8 2.24 -4.93 -10.74
C LYS A 8 3.32 -5.48 -9.81
N ALA A 9 3.19 -5.30 -8.50
CA ALA A 9 4.11 -5.89 -7.52
C ALA A 9 4.16 -7.43 -7.66
N SER A 10 3.01 -8.09 -7.67
CA SER A 10 2.91 -9.55 -7.74
C SER A 10 3.56 -10.12 -9.01
N VAL A 11 3.39 -9.46 -10.16
CA VAL A 11 4.08 -9.84 -11.42
C VAL A 11 5.60 -9.75 -11.27
N LYS A 12 6.11 -8.63 -10.74
CA LYS A 12 7.56 -8.44 -10.53
C LYS A 12 8.14 -9.47 -9.58
N LEU A 13 7.39 -9.82 -8.53
CA LEU A 13 7.77 -10.87 -7.60
C LEU A 13 7.87 -12.25 -8.29
N LYS A 14 6.85 -12.62 -9.09
CA LYS A 14 6.86 -13.87 -9.87
C LYS A 14 8.03 -13.93 -10.86
N GLN A 15 8.43 -12.80 -11.41
CA GLN A 15 9.59 -12.66 -12.31
C GLN A 15 10.94 -12.61 -11.58
N LYS A 16 10.95 -12.64 -10.24
CA LYS A 16 12.15 -12.47 -9.39
C LYS A 16 12.86 -11.12 -9.59
N GLU A 17 12.14 -10.12 -10.06
CA GLU A 17 12.61 -8.74 -10.22
C GLU A 17 12.46 -8.00 -8.88
N TYR A 18 13.27 -8.37 -7.88
CA TYR A 18 13.08 -7.94 -6.49
C TYR A 18 13.22 -6.44 -6.25
N ALA A 19 14.13 -5.76 -6.96
CA ALA A 19 14.28 -4.32 -6.86
C ALA A 19 13.00 -3.60 -7.33
N ASP A 20 12.46 -4.00 -8.48
CA ASP A 20 11.22 -3.44 -9.02
C ASP A 20 10.02 -3.80 -8.15
N PHE A 21 9.95 -5.04 -7.66
CA PHE A 21 8.94 -5.45 -6.69
C PHE A 21 8.92 -4.53 -5.47
N LEU A 22 10.08 -4.19 -4.90
CA LEU A 22 10.15 -3.33 -3.73
C LEU A 22 9.73 -1.89 -4.04
N VAL A 23 10.00 -1.38 -5.24
CA VAL A 23 9.45 -0.08 -5.69
C VAL A 23 7.92 -0.14 -5.69
N TRP A 24 7.33 -1.20 -6.24
CA TRP A 24 5.88 -1.37 -6.22
C TRP A 24 5.31 -1.63 -4.83
N LEU A 25 6.07 -2.26 -3.93
CA LEU A 25 5.70 -2.45 -2.53
C LEU A 25 5.61 -1.10 -1.80
N VAL A 26 6.57 -0.19 -2.01
CA VAL A 26 6.50 1.16 -1.45
C VAL A 26 5.31 1.92 -2.01
N ALA A 27 5.10 1.86 -3.32
CA ALA A 27 3.92 2.48 -3.95
C ALA A 27 2.61 1.89 -3.42
N PHE A 28 2.55 0.58 -3.17
CA PHE A 28 1.39 -0.08 -2.58
C PHE A 28 1.13 0.45 -1.17
N HIS A 29 2.17 0.47 -0.34
CA HIS A 29 2.11 0.94 1.03
C HIS A 29 1.66 2.41 1.09
N GLU A 30 2.29 3.29 0.32
CA GLU A 30 1.93 4.71 0.28
C GLU A 30 0.46 4.90 -0.13
N ASN A 31 0.00 4.25 -1.19
CA ASN A 31 -1.38 4.39 -1.66
C ASN A 31 -2.40 3.79 -0.69
N LEU A 32 -2.03 2.72 0.01
CA LEU A 32 -2.83 2.15 1.08
C LEU A 32 -2.99 3.17 2.22
N LEU A 33 -1.91 3.79 2.69
CA LEU A 33 -1.98 4.78 3.77
C LEU A 33 -2.82 5.99 3.39
N LYS A 34 -2.63 6.51 2.18
CA LYS A 34 -3.45 7.61 1.64
C LYS A 34 -4.94 7.26 1.68
N TYR A 35 -5.29 6.05 1.24
CA TYR A 35 -6.67 5.56 1.27
C TYR A 35 -7.22 5.45 2.69
N LEU A 36 -6.46 4.91 3.64
CA LEU A 36 -6.90 4.78 5.03
C LEU A 36 -7.10 6.15 5.69
N LEU A 37 -6.21 7.10 5.43
CA LEU A 37 -6.37 8.47 5.92
C LEU A 37 -7.60 9.16 5.33
N ILE A 38 -7.84 8.94 4.02
CA ILE A 38 -9.05 9.44 3.38
C ILE A 38 -10.29 8.89 4.10
N LYS A 39 -10.33 7.58 4.34
CA LYS A 39 -11.43 6.92 5.07
C LYS A 39 -11.60 7.39 6.51
N GLN A 40 -10.52 7.79 7.17
CA GLN A 40 -10.57 8.24 8.57
C GLN A 40 -11.04 9.69 8.70
N PHE A 41 -10.53 10.58 7.86
CA PHE A 41 -10.72 12.03 8.04
C PHE A 41 -11.76 12.62 7.09
N GLY A 42 -12.22 11.94 6.05
CA GLY A 42 -13.13 12.56 5.08
C GLY A 42 -14.05 11.62 4.36
N ASP A 43 -14.92 12.24 3.57
CA ASP A 43 -15.80 11.57 2.64
C ASP A 43 -15.06 11.38 1.31
N GLU A 44 -14.98 10.13 0.85
CA GLU A 44 -14.35 9.78 -0.43
C GLU A 44 -14.91 10.60 -1.60
N SER A 45 -16.19 10.98 -1.53
CA SER A 45 -16.85 11.77 -2.57
C SER A 45 -16.23 13.17 -2.75
N GLN A 46 -15.78 13.81 -1.67
CA GLN A 46 -15.22 15.17 -1.69
C GLN A 46 -13.80 15.22 -2.29
N TRP A 47 -13.11 14.08 -2.29
CA TRP A 47 -11.70 13.99 -2.64
C TRP A 47 -11.42 13.16 -3.89
N ALA A 48 -12.45 12.54 -4.49
CA ALA A 48 -12.33 11.71 -5.68
C ALA A 48 -11.66 12.42 -6.87
N SER A 49 -11.84 13.74 -7.01
CA SER A 49 -11.27 14.55 -8.10
C SER A 49 -10.07 15.42 -7.70
N LYS A 50 -9.67 15.42 -6.42
CA LYS A 50 -8.59 16.28 -5.93
C LYS A 50 -7.23 15.61 -6.11
N ARG A 51 -6.19 16.44 -6.29
CA ARG A 51 -4.79 15.97 -6.23
C ARG A 51 -4.41 15.68 -4.79
N TRP A 52 -3.50 14.72 -4.59
CA TRP A 52 -3.01 14.36 -3.25
C TRP A 52 -2.46 15.57 -2.48
N SER A 53 -1.80 16.51 -3.15
CA SER A 53 -1.28 17.74 -2.53
C SER A 53 -2.34 18.57 -1.81
N ASP A 54 -3.57 18.58 -2.34
CA ASP A 54 -4.68 19.34 -1.77
C ASP A 54 -5.38 18.54 -0.68
N ILE A 55 -5.60 17.24 -0.92
CA ILE A 55 -6.14 16.30 0.07
C ILE A 55 -5.27 16.30 1.34
N GLN A 56 -3.95 16.27 1.18
CA GLN A 56 -3.01 16.27 2.28
C GLN A 56 -3.11 17.52 3.15
N LYS A 57 -3.28 18.71 2.55
CA LYS A 57 -3.48 19.96 3.29
C LYS A 57 -4.78 19.91 4.10
N ASP A 58 -5.86 19.41 3.50
CA ASP A 58 -7.15 19.24 4.17
C ASP A 58 -7.00 18.27 5.37
N ILE A 59 -6.30 17.14 5.20
CA ILE A 59 -6.04 16.18 6.28
C ILE A 59 -5.19 16.79 7.39
N ILE A 60 -4.12 17.52 7.07
CA ILE A 60 -3.29 18.22 8.07
C ILE A 60 -4.14 19.20 8.89
N ASN A 61 -5.02 19.96 8.24
CA ASN A 61 -5.93 20.86 8.95
C ASN A 61 -6.93 20.10 9.84
N LYS A 62 -7.41 18.94 9.41
CA LYS A 62 -8.28 18.09 10.22
C LYS A 62 -7.55 17.48 11.42
N ILE A 63 -6.29 17.07 11.27
CA ILE A 63 -5.43 16.58 12.36
C ILE A 63 -5.28 17.64 13.46
N LYS A 64 -5.11 18.92 13.10
CA LYS A 64 -5.01 20.02 14.07
C LYS A 64 -6.24 20.15 14.96
N ASN A 65 -7.41 19.86 14.41
CA ASN A 65 -8.68 19.96 15.13
C ASN A 65 -9.14 18.61 15.70
N PHE A 66 -8.41 17.52 15.46
CA PHE A 66 -8.79 16.18 15.87
C PHE A 66 -8.61 16.00 17.38
N ASP A 67 -9.65 15.51 18.06
CA ASP A 67 -9.67 15.30 19.52
C ASP A 67 -9.15 16.54 20.28
N ASN A 68 -9.68 17.72 19.93
CA ASN A 68 -9.27 19.01 20.49
C ASN A 68 -7.76 19.30 20.37
N GLY A 69 -7.12 18.84 19.31
CA GLY A 69 -5.68 19.04 19.05
C GLY A 69 -4.76 18.05 19.74
N ARG A 70 -5.29 17.05 20.46
CA ARG A 70 -4.48 16.01 21.11
C ARG A 70 -3.59 15.27 20.11
N LEU A 71 -4.14 14.89 18.96
CA LEU A 71 -3.38 14.20 17.92
C LEU A 71 -2.24 15.06 17.40
N GLN A 72 -2.49 16.35 17.15
CA GLN A 72 -1.45 17.30 16.75
C GLN A 72 -0.34 17.38 17.81
N SER A 73 -0.69 17.53 19.09
CA SER A 73 0.31 17.63 20.17
C SER A 73 1.18 16.39 20.30
N ILE A 74 0.64 15.19 20.03
CA ILE A 74 1.43 13.95 20.00
C ILE A 74 2.38 13.98 18.80
N LEU A 75 1.86 14.32 17.62
CA LEU A 75 2.63 14.28 16.38
C LEU A 75 3.73 15.34 16.32
N GLU A 76 3.52 16.54 16.88
CA GLU A 76 4.54 17.61 16.90
C GLU A 76 5.78 17.25 17.74
N LYS A 77 5.62 16.40 18.77
CA LYS A 77 6.74 15.90 19.57
C LYS A 77 7.65 14.97 18.77
N GLU A 78 7.06 14.13 17.91
CA GLU A 78 7.80 13.18 17.07
C GLU A 78 8.21 13.77 15.72
N TYR A 79 7.43 14.73 15.20
CA TYR A 79 7.55 15.33 13.86
C TYR A 79 7.31 16.85 13.92
N PRO A 80 8.34 17.65 14.23
CA PRO A 80 8.20 19.11 14.40
C PRO A 80 7.78 19.87 13.14
N ASN A 81 7.75 19.22 11.97
CA ASN A 81 7.35 19.79 10.70
C ASN A 81 6.22 18.97 10.04
N LEU A 82 4.97 19.19 10.47
CA LEU A 82 3.77 18.56 9.89
C LEU A 82 3.38 19.11 8.50
N LYS A 83 4.32 19.68 7.74
CA LYS A 83 4.06 20.26 6.41
C LYS A 83 3.75 19.20 5.35
N PHE A 84 4.26 17.98 5.54
CA PHE A 84 4.11 16.91 4.56
C PHE A 84 3.81 15.55 5.19
N LEU A 85 2.79 14.84 4.69
CA LEU A 85 2.43 13.50 5.15
C LEU A 85 3.26 12.43 4.40
N ASN A 86 4.45 12.14 4.92
CA ASN A 86 5.24 10.99 4.48
C ASN A 86 4.73 9.67 5.09
N ILE A 87 5.22 8.52 4.61
CA ILE A 87 4.80 7.18 5.09
C ILE A 87 4.86 7.07 6.63
N PRO A 88 5.97 7.41 7.32
CA PRO A 88 6.03 7.35 8.78
C PRO A 88 4.95 8.19 9.47
N LEU A 89 4.75 9.43 9.01
CA LEU A 89 3.77 10.32 9.61
C LEU A 89 2.34 9.83 9.35
N MET A 90 2.03 9.36 8.13
CA MET A 90 0.73 8.77 7.82
C MET A 90 0.43 7.57 8.73
N MET A 91 1.42 6.69 8.96
CA MET A 91 1.27 5.57 9.89
C MET A 91 0.97 6.03 11.32
N ARG A 92 1.67 7.04 11.82
CA ARG A 92 1.43 7.59 13.16
C ARG A 92 0.05 8.21 13.29
N VAL A 93 -0.39 8.95 12.28
CA VAL A 93 -1.75 9.51 12.25
C VAL A 93 -2.81 8.41 12.34
N LEU A 94 -2.65 7.32 11.58
CA LEU A 94 -3.59 6.18 11.64
C LEU A 94 -3.56 5.47 13.00
N GLN A 95 -2.37 5.33 13.62
CA GLN A 95 -2.21 4.69 14.92
C GLN A 95 -2.85 5.48 16.07
N TYR A 96 -2.71 6.81 16.06
CA TYR A 96 -3.17 7.67 17.16
C TYR A 96 -4.54 8.31 16.92
N GLY A 97 -4.99 8.42 15.67
CA GLY A 97 -6.26 9.06 15.33
C GLY A 97 -7.48 8.14 15.44
N ASP A 98 -7.40 7.08 16.25
CA ASP A 98 -8.50 6.16 16.54
C ASP A 98 -9.03 5.40 15.30
N TYR A 99 -8.15 5.02 14.38
CA TYR A 99 -8.56 4.17 13.26
C TYR A 99 -8.95 2.76 13.76
N HIS A 100 -10.25 2.49 13.84
CA HIS A 100 -10.84 1.28 14.45
C HIS A 100 -10.67 -0.02 13.65
N LYS A 101 -9.48 -0.33 13.13
CA LYS A 101 -9.13 -1.64 12.55
C LYS A 101 -7.74 -2.10 12.98
N PRO A 102 -7.56 -2.54 14.24
CA PRO A 102 -6.25 -2.92 14.80
C PRO A 102 -5.55 -4.01 13.98
N GLU A 103 -6.30 -5.00 13.50
CA GLU A 103 -5.76 -6.09 12.67
C GLU A 103 -5.27 -5.61 11.30
N LEU A 104 -5.92 -4.61 10.71
CA LEU A 104 -5.45 -4.02 9.47
C LEU A 104 -4.16 -3.24 9.71
N ILE A 105 -4.10 -2.42 10.76
CA ILE A 105 -2.90 -1.66 11.14
C ILE A 105 -1.71 -2.60 11.43
N LYS A 106 -1.92 -3.73 12.10
CA LYS A 106 -0.88 -4.77 12.29
C LYS A 106 -0.33 -5.28 10.95
N ARG A 107 -1.20 -5.55 9.97
CA ARG A 107 -0.78 -6.00 8.63
C ARG A 107 -0.03 -4.91 7.87
N VAL A 108 -0.46 -3.66 8.00
CA VAL A 108 0.23 -2.52 7.38
C VAL A 108 1.62 -2.31 8.01
N ASN A 109 1.74 -2.41 9.34
CA ASN A 109 3.03 -2.36 10.05
C ASN A 109 4.00 -3.44 9.56
N LEU A 110 3.50 -4.63 9.20
CA LEU A 110 4.35 -5.69 8.64
C LEU A 110 4.98 -5.26 7.31
N LEU A 111 4.28 -4.49 6.47
CA LEU A 111 4.83 -3.94 5.23
C LEU A 111 5.86 -2.83 5.49
N ASP A 112 5.67 -2.03 6.55
CA ASP A 112 6.57 -0.93 6.92
C ASP A 112 8.00 -1.40 7.21
N GLY A 113 8.15 -2.60 7.81
CA GLY A 113 9.47 -3.23 8.01
C GLY A 113 10.24 -3.41 6.70
N TYR A 114 9.61 -4.04 5.71
CA TYR A 114 10.25 -4.27 4.41
C TYR A 114 10.46 -2.98 3.59
N VAL A 115 9.61 -1.97 3.77
CA VAL A 115 9.82 -0.64 3.16
C VAL A 115 11.05 0.06 3.75
N LYS A 116 11.27 -0.07 5.07
CA LYS A 116 12.46 0.46 5.74
C LYS A 116 13.72 -0.27 5.28
N ASP A 117 13.66 -1.59 5.18
CA ASP A 117 14.79 -2.40 4.69
C ASP A 117 15.15 -2.03 3.24
N ARG A 118 14.16 -1.78 2.37
CA ARG A 118 14.40 -1.24 1.01
C ARG A 118 15.18 0.06 1.03
N ASN A 119 14.83 0.99 1.92
CA ASN A 119 15.55 2.26 2.00
C ASN A 119 17.00 2.03 2.41
N LEU A 120 17.25 1.12 3.35
CA LEU A 120 18.61 0.71 3.71
C LEU A 120 19.37 0.15 2.50
N PHE A 121 18.81 -0.85 1.80
CA PHE A 121 19.47 -1.48 0.64
C PHE A 121 19.77 -0.51 -0.50
N ILE A 122 18.88 0.46 -0.74
CA ILE A 122 19.08 1.45 -1.81
C ILE A 122 20.04 2.55 -1.40
N HIS A 123 20.06 2.94 -0.12
CA HIS A 123 21.07 3.86 0.39
C HIS A 123 22.46 3.22 0.47
N GLU A 124 22.54 1.91 0.71
CA GLU A 124 23.82 1.17 0.79
C GLU A 124 24.31 0.64 -0.56
N MET A 125 23.55 0.79 -1.64
CA MET A 125 23.81 0.19 -2.97
C MET A 125 24.08 -1.33 -2.92
N THR A 126 23.64 -1.99 -1.84
CA THR A 126 23.71 -3.42 -1.67
C THR A 126 22.61 -4.03 -2.53
N GLY A 127 22.96 -4.39 -3.77
CA GLY A 127 22.02 -4.98 -4.72
C GLY A 127 21.17 -6.09 -4.08
N ILE A 128 19.85 -5.98 -4.21
CA ILE A 128 18.90 -6.89 -3.55
C ILE A 128 18.84 -8.18 -4.35
N ARG A 129 19.70 -9.13 -4.00
CA ARG A 129 19.77 -10.44 -4.66
C ARG A 129 18.66 -11.38 -4.24
N ASN A 130 18.08 -11.18 -3.06
CA ASN A 130 16.98 -11.99 -2.55
C ASN A 130 16.16 -11.21 -1.51
N ILE A 131 14.87 -11.54 -1.42
CA ILE A 131 13.99 -11.10 -0.33
C ILE A 131 13.72 -12.34 0.52
N GLU A 132 13.82 -12.23 1.83
CA GLU A 132 13.46 -13.35 2.70
C GLU A 132 11.93 -13.56 2.65
N LYS A 133 11.48 -14.77 2.28
CA LYS A 133 10.06 -15.18 2.27
C LYS A 133 9.15 -14.22 1.46
N PRO A 134 9.43 -14.01 0.15
CA PRO A 134 8.67 -13.09 -0.69
C PRO A 134 7.17 -13.42 -0.75
N GLU A 135 6.80 -14.69 -0.60
CA GLU A 135 5.41 -15.15 -0.60
C GLU A 135 4.63 -14.67 0.64
N HIS A 136 5.33 -14.29 1.72
CA HIS A 136 4.69 -13.72 2.90
C HIS A 136 4.23 -12.28 2.62
N LEU A 137 5.02 -11.52 1.87
CA LEU A 137 4.68 -10.15 1.47
C LEU A 137 3.50 -10.11 0.51
N ASP A 138 3.53 -10.95 -0.54
CA ASP A 138 2.44 -11.04 -1.51
C ASP A 138 1.12 -11.42 -0.81
N ARG A 139 1.16 -12.43 0.06
CA ARG A 139 -0.01 -12.83 0.87
C ARG A 139 -0.48 -11.73 1.82
N ALA A 140 0.42 -10.95 2.41
CA ALA A 140 0.05 -9.84 3.28
C ALA A 140 -0.67 -8.74 2.49
N MET A 141 -0.13 -8.34 1.34
CA MET A 141 -0.77 -7.36 0.45
C MET A 141 -2.14 -7.85 -0.04
N PHE A 142 -2.25 -9.13 -0.43
CA PHE A 142 -3.50 -9.73 -0.87
C PHE A 142 -4.56 -9.73 0.24
N LYS A 143 -4.20 -10.14 1.46
CA LYS A 143 -5.12 -10.12 2.61
C LYS A 143 -5.61 -8.71 2.94
N ILE A 144 -4.73 -7.71 2.86
CA ILE A 144 -5.12 -6.29 3.02
C ILE A 144 -6.16 -5.91 1.96
N LEU A 145 -5.94 -6.27 0.69
CA LEU A 145 -6.88 -5.97 -0.38
C LEU A 145 -8.23 -6.67 -0.22
N GLN A 146 -8.25 -7.93 0.22
CA GLN A 146 -9.49 -8.65 0.52
C GLN A 146 -10.29 -7.98 1.66
N GLN A 147 -9.61 -7.41 2.66
CA GLN A 147 -10.27 -6.69 3.75
C GLN A 147 -10.83 -5.33 3.33
N LEU A 148 -10.24 -4.70 2.31
CA LEU A 148 -10.62 -3.35 1.86
C LEU A 148 -11.55 -3.33 0.66
N THR A 149 -11.56 -4.40 -0.14
CA THR A 149 -12.24 -4.45 -1.42
C THR A 149 -12.79 -5.83 -1.72
N LYS A 150 -13.77 -5.93 -2.63
CA LYS A 150 -14.15 -7.22 -3.21
C LYS A 150 -13.03 -7.69 -4.14
N MET A 151 -12.28 -8.70 -3.73
CA MET A 151 -11.27 -9.39 -4.53
C MET A 151 -11.71 -10.84 -4.73
N PRO A 152 -11.56 -11.40 -5.94
CA PRO A 152 -11.73 -12.83 -6.13
C PRO A 152 -10.69 -13.60 -5.33
N ASP A 153 -11.03 -14.82 -4.90
CA ASP A 153 -10.12 -15.70 -4.15
C ASP A 153 -8.92 -16.14 -4.99
N ASN A 154 -9.09 -16.18 -6.32
CA ASN A 154 -8.06 -16.52 -7.28
C ASN A 154 -7.49 -15.27 -7.97
N ASN A 155 -6.22 -15.36 -8.38
CA ASN A 155 -5.58 -14.33 -9.17
C ASN A 155 -6.21 -14.25 -10.57
N PRO A 156 -6.79 -13.10 -10.99
CA PRO A 156 -7.47 -12.98 -12.28
C PRO A 156 -6.53 -13.18 -13.48
N PHE A 157 -5.22 -12.98 -13.31
CA PHE A 157 -4.25 -13.27 -14.38
C PHE A 157 -4.06 -14.77 -14.60
N ASP A 158 -4.19 -15.59 -13.56
CA ASP A 158 -4.06 -17.04 -13.70
C ASP A 158 -5.25 -17.61 -14.48
N ASP A 159 -6.46 -17.07 -14.23
CA ASP A 159 -7.65 -17.44 -15.00
C ASP A 159 -7.59 -16.94 -16.45
N LEU A 160 -7.09 -15.73 -16.67
CA LEU A 160 -6.82 -15.22 -18.03
C LEU A 160 -5.82 -16.10 -18.77
N ASN A 161 -4.74 -16.51 -18.11
CA ASN A 161 -3.73 -17.40 -18.70
C ASN A 161 -4.33 -18.75 -19.08
N LYS A 162 -5.21 -19.33 -18.25
CA LYS A 162 -5.93 -20.58 -18.60
C LYS A 162 -6.77 -20.41 -19.86
N ILE A 163 -7.48 -19.29 -20.00
CA ILE A 163 -8.31 -18.98 -21.18
C ILE A 163 -7.43 -18.85 -22.43
N ILE A 164 -6.32 -18.11 -22.33
CA ILE A 164 -5.39 -17.94 -23.45
C ILE A 164 -4.81 -19.30 -23.87
N LEU A 165 -4.33 -20.11 -22.92
CA LEU A 165 -3.77 -21.43 -23.20
C LEU A 165 -4.80 -22.39 -23.80
N HIS A 166 -6.05 -22.33 -23.35
CA HIS A 166 -7.14 -23.12 -23.92
C HIS A 166 -7.37 -22.75 -25.39
N ASN A 167 -7.47 -21.46 -25.70
CA ASN A 167 -7.68 -20.98 -27.07
C ASN A 167 -6.50 -21.31 -28.00
N LEU A 168 -5.27 -21.21 -27.50
CA LEU A 168 -4.08 -21.60 -28.26
C LEU A 168 -4.07 -23.11 -28.56
N LYS A 169 -4.50 -23.95 -27.62
CA LYS A 169 -4.63 -25.40 -27.86
C LYS A 169 -5.70 -25.73 -28.90
N ILE A 170 -6.85 -25.04 -28.86
CA ILE A 170 -7.90 -25.21 -29.88
C ILE A 170 -7.36 -24.83 -31.26
N PHE A 171 -6.64 -23.72 -31.36
CA PHE A 171 -6.04 -23.27 -32.61
C PHE A 171 -4.99 -24.27 -33.12
N ALA A 172 -4.09 -24.74 -32.26
CA ALA A 172 -3.05 -25.70 -32.60
C ALA A 172 -3.57 -27.12 -32.93
N ASN A 173 -4.80 -27.46 -32.55
CA ASN A 173 -5.44 -28.72 -32.94
C ASN A 173 -6.28 -28.60 -34.23
N LYS A 174 -6.49 -27.38 -34.74
CA LYS A 174 -7.22 -27.09 -35.98
C LYS A 174 -6.33 -27.02 -37.22
N TYR A 175 -5.00 -26.95 -37.02
CA TYR A 175 -3.96 -26.85 -38.03
C TYR A 175 -2.83 -27.81 -37.68
#